data_AF-A0A1G8D259-F1
#
_entry.id   AF-A0A1G8D259-F1
#
_cell.length_a   1.000
_cell.length_b   1.000
_cell.length_c   1.000
_cell.angle_alpha   90.00
_cell.angle_beta   90.00
_cell.angle_gamma   90.00
#
_symmetry.space_group_name_H-M   'P 1'
#
loop_
_entity.id
_entity.type
_entity.pdbx_description
1 polymer ?
#
loop_
_entity_poly.entity_id
_entity_poly.type
_entity_poly.pdbx_seq_one_letter_code
_entity_poly.pdbx_strand_id
1 'polypeptide(L)'
;MNDPSPTSVAAPSLEELRAEAMAWGRRPRGRGAWYVTEHMVRAMRAYGWTIVVGALGQPIIYLLGLGLGLAALIQAPITDAAGQEVPYLVFVAPALLMTAGISVASEEFSYPVVAGFKWRRYFYGFNASPLSSRQIAAGVVLGAGARIVLAAAGYYLFIWIFGAVPDPSTGWISILVGVLAGLAFGIPYMAYAASIEEDKGQFALVQRFVFMPMFLFSGTFYPLMSLPLWLQWIGWISPLWHATELGRMLTYGQSEPFWLTVVHVVYLLVLSVGAAIIAGRIFERRLAK
;
A
#
# COMPACT_ATOMS: atom_id res chain seq x y z
N MET A 1 59.05 41.48 -13.09
CA MET A 1 57.64 41.22 -12.77
C MET A 1 57.30 39.89 -13.40
N ASN A 2 57.48 38.80 -12.66
CA ASN A 2 57.27 37.43 -13.16
C ASN A 2 55.79 37.09 -12.94
N ASP A 3 55.01 37.07 -14.02
CA ASP A 3 53.69 36.46 -13.99
C ASP A 3 53.85 34.95 -13.81
N PRO A 4 53.17 34.32 -12.83
CA PRO A 4 53.13 32.86 -12.76
C PRO A 4 52.29 32.37 -13.95
N SER A 5 52.95 31.68 -14.89
CA SER A 5 52.29 30.95 -15.97
C SER A 5 51.17 30.06 -15.42
N PRO A 6 49.97 30.06 -16.03
CA PRO A 6 48.84 29.30 -15.53
C PRO A 6 49.22 27.82 -15.50
N THR A 7 49.14 27.21 -14.32
CA THR A 7 49.30 25.77 -14.16
C THR A 7 48.28 25.07 -15.04
N SER A 8 48.74 24.48 -16.15
CA SER A 8 47.90 23.66 -17.02
C SER A 8 47.51 22.43 -16.19
N VAL A 9 46.30 22.43 -15.64
CA VAL A 9 45.71 21.23 -15.04
C VAL A 9 45.55 20.25 -16.20
N ALA A 10 46.37 19.20 -16.23
CA ALA A 10 46.29 18.17 -17.24
C ALA A 10 44.86 17.60 -17.25
N ALA A 11 44.26 17.51 -18.43
CA ALA A 11 42.93 16.92 -18.56
C ALA A 11 42.97 15.47 -18.06
N PRO A 12 41.99 15.02 -17.26
CA PRO A 12 41.97 13.67 -16.73
C PRO A 12 41.93 12.64 -17.85
N SER A 13 42.63 11.53 -17.64
CA SER A 13 42.66 10.40 -18.56
C SER A 13 41.29 9.71 -18.62
N LEU A 14 41.02 8.98 -19.70
CA LEU A 14 39.79 8.19 -19.85
C LEU A 14 39.63 7.15 -18.74
N GLU A 15 40.74 6.63 -18.21
CA GLU A 15 40.74 5.66 -17.11
C GLU A 15 40.32 6.32 -15.79
N GLU A 16 40.84 7.51 -15.49
CA GLU A 16 40.44 8.30 -14.32
C GLU A 16 38.97 8.69 -14.39
N LEU A 17 38.49 9.18 -15.55
CA LEU A 17 37.08 9.51 -15.75
C LEU A 17 36.17 8.27 -15.59
N ARG A 18 36.60 7.11 -16.07
CA ARG A 18 35.88 5.84 -15.89
C ARG A 18 35.86 5.40 -14.43
N ALA A 19 37.00 5.48 -13.74
CA ALA A 19 37.11 5.11 -12.32
C ALA A 19 36.24 6.03 -11.45
N GLU A 20 36.27 7.33 -11.72
CA GLU A 20 35.42 8.33 -11.09
C GLU A 20 33.94 8.03 -11.34
N ALA A 21 33.51 7.83 -12.60
CA ALA A 21 32.13 7.51 -12.94
C ALA A 21 31.64 6.22 -12.23
N MET A 22 32.49 5.20 -12.14
CA MET A 22 32.19 3.97 -11.41
C MET A 22 32.09 4.20 -9.91
N ALA A 23 32.95 5.04 -9.33
CA ALA A 23 32.91 5.40 -7.91
C ALA A 23 31.62 6.14 -7.56
N TRP A 24 31.23 7.14 -8.36
CA TRP A 24 29.95 7.86 -8.20
C TRP A 24 28.74 6.94 -8.35
N GLY A 25 28.82 5.92 -9.21
CA GLY A 25 27.75 4.94 -9.41
C GLY A 25 27.58 3.91 -8.29
N ARG A 26 28.54 3.72 -7.37
CA ARG A 26 28.45 2.67 -6.33
C ARG A 26 27.32 2.92 -5.31
N ARG A 27 27.20 4.16 -4.79
CA ARG A 27 26.20 4.50 -3.77
C ARG A 27 24.75 4.44 -4.32
N PRO A 28 24.43 5.03 -5.49
CA PRO A 28 23.11 4.90 -6.10
C PRO A 28 22.74 3.45 -6.41
N ARG A 29 23.71 2.63 -6.85
CA ARG A 29 23.48 1.20 -7.08
C ARG A 29 23.18 0.40 -5.81
N GLY A 30 23.67 0.82 -4.64
CA GLY A 30 23.34 0.19 -3.36
C GLY A 30 22.05 0.71 -2.73
N ARG A 31 21.81 2.03 -2.78
CA ARG A 31 20.72 2.73 -2.07
C ARG A 31 19.64 3.28 -2.98
N GLY A 32 19.57 2.81 -4.22
CA GLY A 32 18.74 3.42 -5.26
C GLY A 32 17.25 3.49 -4.92
N ALA A 33 16.72 2.43 -4.32
CA ALA A 33 15.33 2.40 -3.87
C ALA A 33 15.06 3.50 -2.84
N TRP A 34 15.97 3.73 -1.91
CA TRP A 34 15.84 4.77 -0.90
C TRP A 34 15.81 6.18 -1.48
N TYR A 35 16.66 6.48 -2.48
CA TYR A 35 16.63 7.79 -3.14
C TYR A 35 15.32 8.04 -3.88
N VAL A 36 14.77 7.00 -4.51
CA VAL A 36 13.45 7.08 -5.14
C VAL A 36 12.35 7.25 -4.09
N THR A 37 12.40 6.50 -2.99
CA THR A 37 11.49 6.67 -1.84
C THR A 37 11.54 8.07 -1.29
N GLU A 38 12.75 8.62 -1.08
CA GLU A 38 12.93 9.98 -0.60
C GLU A 38 12.29 11.00 -1.55
N HIS A 39 12.48 10.83 -2.86
CA HIS A 39 11.82 11.68 -3.85
C HIS A 39 10.29 11.56 -3.75
N MET A 40 9.73 10.35 -3.68
CA MET A 40 8.29 10.11 -3.55
C MET A 40 7.73 10.79 -2.29
N VAL A 41 8.35 10.57 -1.14
CA VAL A 41 7.92 11.16 0.15
C VAL A 41 8.07 12.68 0.15
N ARG A 42 9.15 13.23 -0.42
CA ARG A 42 9.34 14.68 -0.55
C ARG A 42 8.29 15.30 -1.47
N ALA A 43 7.94 14.63 -2.57
CA ALA A 43 6.89 15.09 -3.46
C ALA A 43 5.55 15.22 -2.73
N MET A 44 5.25 14.29 -1.81
CA MET A 44 4.03 14.31 -1.00
C MET A 44 3.94 15.47 -0.01
N ARG A 45 5.07 16.02 0.46
CA ARG A 45 5.08 17.11 1.47
C ARG A 45 4.29 18.34 1.01
N ALA A 46 4.26 18.61 -0.29
CA ALA A 46 3.55 19.77 -0.85
C ALA A 46 2.02 19.69 -0.69
N TYR A 47 1.46 18.50 -0.53
CA TYR A 47 0.01 18.25 -0.39
C TYR A 47 -0.29 17.32 0.79
N GLY A 48 0.60 17.27 1.78
CA GLY A 48 0.52 16.35 2.92
C GLY A 48 -0.77 16.51 3.73
N TRP A 49 -1.26 17.73 3.90
CA TRP A 49 -2.54 17.97 4.60
C TRP A 49 -3.73 17.38 3.84
N THR A 50 -3.81 17.63 2.54
CA THR A 50 -4.86 17.07 1.67
C THR A 50 -4.81 15.54 1.65
N ILE A 51 -3.60 14.97 1.63
CA ILE A 51 -3.38 13.53 1.73
C ILE A 51 -3.94 12.96 3.03
N VAL A 52 -3.61 13.58 4.18
CA VAL A 52 -4.02 13.07 5.49
C VAL A 52 -5.53 13.20 5.66
N VAL A 53 -6.11 14.36 5.29
CA VAL A 53 -7.55 14.58 5.35
C VAL A 53 -8.30 13.64 4.40
N GLY A 54 -7.80 13.39 3.19
CA GLY A 54 -8.41 12.44 2.26
C GLY A 54 -8.32 11.00 2.76
N ALA A 55 -7.13 10.57 3.19
CA ALA A 55 -6.85 9.21 3.61
C ALA A 55 -7.57 8.80 4.90
N LEU A 56 -7.71 9.73 5.85
CA LEU A 56 -8.41 9.48 7.11
C LEU A 56 -9.89 9.86 7.02
N GLY A 57 -10.22 10.93 6.28
CA GLY A 57 -11.57 11.49 6.25
C GLY A 57 -12.60 10.51 5.70
N GLN A 58 -12.33 9.85 4.57
CA GLN A 58 -13.27 8.89 4.00
C GLN A 58 -13.55 7.70 4.94
N PRO A 59 -12.53 6.96 5.41
CA PRO A 59 -12.75 5.87 6.36
C PRO A 59 -13.41 6.31 7.67
N ILE A 60 -13.03 7.47 8.22
CA ILE A 60 -13.64 8.01 9.44
C ILE A 60 -15.11 8.37 9.20
N ILE A 61 -15.44 9.03 8.09
CA ILE A 61 -16.82 9.34 7.73
C ILE A 61 -17.63 8.05 7.52
N TYR A 62 -17.04 7.03 6.90
CA TYR A 62 -17.67 5.71 6.80
C TYR A 62 -17.87 5.07 8.18
N LEU A 63 -16.91 5.13 9.10
CA LEU A 63 -17.09 4.60 10.45
C LEU A 63 -18.13 5.41 11.25
N LEU A 64 -18.15 6.73 11.12
CA LEU A 64 -19.13 7.57 11.81
C LEU A 64 -20.54 7.36 11.22
N GLY A 65 -20.67 7.32 9.89
CA GLY A 65 -21.96 7.15 9.23
C GLY A 65 -22.49 5.71 9.35
N LEU A 66 -21.67 4.74 8.98
CA LEU A 66 -22.04 3.32 8.90
C LEU A 66 -21.77 2.60 10.23
N GLY A 67 -20.66 2.88 10.92
CA GLY A 67 -20.38 2.30 12.22
C GLY A 67 -21.31 2.82 13.31
N LEU A 68 -21.44 4.14 13.51
CA LEU A 68 -22.35 4.67 14.54
C LEU A 68 -23.82 4.65 14.11
N GLY A 69 -24.11 4.99 12.85
CA GLY A 69 -25.48 4.98 12.34
C GLY A 69 -26.08 3.57 12.32
N LEU A 70 -25.32 2.57 11.88
CA LEU A 70 -25.80 1.19 11.88
C LEU A 70 -25.72 0.56 13.28
N ALA A 71 -24.75 0.90 14.13
CA ALA A 71 -24.75 0.44 15.53
C ALA A 71 -25.93 1.00 16.35
N ALA A 72 -26.45 2.18 16.00
CA ALA A 72 -27.67 2.71 16.63
C ALA A 72 -28.93 1.92 16.23
N LEU A 73 -28.93 1.30 15.04
CA LEU A 73 -30.03 0.49 14.51
C LEU A 73 -29.89 -0.99 14.88
N ILE A 74 -28.67 -1.52 14.82
CA ILE A 74 -28.29 -2.87 15.18
C ILE A 74 -27.87 -2.85 16.65
N GLN A 75 -28.88 -2.89 17.52
CA GLN A 75 -28.67 -2.98 18.97
C GLN A 75 -28.30 -4.41 19.42
N ALA A 76 -28.45 -5.39 18.52
CA ALA A 76 -28.05 -6.77 18.76
C ALA A 76 -26.55 -6.97 18.44
N PRO A 77 -25.81 -7.73 19.25
CA PRO A 77 -24.43 -8.08 18.93
C PRO A 77 -24.35 -8.86 17.61
N ILE A 78 -23.23 -8.72 16.90
CA ILE A 78 -22.90 -9.61 15.77
C ILE A 78 -22.19 -10.82 16.32
N THR A 79 -22.62 -12.01 15.90
CA THR A 79 -21.86 -13.24 16.04
C THR A 79 -20.80 -13.32 14.95
N ASP A 80 -19.51 -13.32 15.31
CA ASP A 80 -18.42 -13.44 14.35
C ASP A 80 -18.24 -14.88 13.80
N ALA A 81 -17.21 -15.10 13.00
CA ALA A 81 -16.96 -16.42 12.40
C ALA A 81 -16.58 -17.51 13.43
N ALA A 82 -16.14 -17.11 14.64
CA ALA A 82 -15.81 -18.00 15.74
C ALA A 82 -17.00 -18.29 16.66
N GLY A 83 -18.16 -17.67 16.42
CA GLY A 83 -19.33 -17.77 17.29
C GLY A 83 -19.30 -16.79 18.46
N GLN A 84 -18.35 -15.84 18.49
CA GLN A 84 -18.26 -14.83 19.54
C GLN A 84 -19.18 -13.65 19.24
N GLU A 85 -19.94 -13.22 20.24
CA GLU A 85 -20.77 -12.01 20.15
C GLU A 85 -19.93 -10.77 20.44
N VAL A 86 -19.89 -9.83 19.49
CA VAL A 86 -19.17 -8.57 19.60
C VAL A 86 -20.03 -7.38 19.18
N PRO A 87 -19.82 -6.19 19.75
CA PRO A 87 -20.48 -4.97 19.27
C PRO A 87 -20.17 -4.71 17.79
N TYR A 88 -21.15 -4.23 17.03
CA TYR A 88 -21.01 -3.94 15.59
C TYR A 88 -19.77 -3.09 15.28
N LEU A 89 -19.53 -2.06 16.10
CA LEU A 89 -18.38 -1.17 15.93
C LEU A 89 -17.03 -1.89 16.06
N VAL A 90 -16.92 -2.82 17.03
CA VAL A 90 -15.71 -3.65 17.25
C VAL A 90 -15.47 -4.61 16.08
N PHE A 91 -16.55 -5.14 15.48
CA PHE A 91 -16.48 -6.04 14.34
C PHE A 91 -16.02 -5.36 13.03
N VAL A 92 -16.52 -4.15 12.77
CA VAL A 92 -16.30 -3.42 11.50
C VAL A 92 -15.02 -2.57 11.52
N ALA A 93 -14.62 -2.04 12.68
CA ALA A 93 -13.47 -1.15 12.78
C ALA A 93 -12.16 -1.72 12.18
N PRO A 94 -11.77 -2.99 12.42
CA PRO A 94 -10.56 -3.56 11.84
C PRO A 94 -10.65 -3.67 10.32
N ALA A 95 -11.79 -4.07 9.78
CA ALA A 95 -12.01 -4.21 8.33
C ALA A 95 -11.87 -2.86 7.61
N LEU A 96 -12.37 -1.79 8.22
CA LEU A 96 -12.24 -0.44 7.69
C LEU A 96 -10.81 0.10 7.79
N LEU A 97 -10.03 -0.31 8.80
CA LEU A 97 -8.59 -0.01 8.86
C LEU A 97 -7.86 -0.65 7.66
N MET A 98 -8.13 -1.92 7.38
CA MET A 98 -7.52 -2.61 6.22
C MET A 98 -7.95 -1.95 4.91
N THR A 99 -9.23 -1.58 4.81
CA THR A 99 -9.77 -0.84 3.66
C THR A 99 -9.07 0.50 3.49
N ALA A 100 -8.83 1.25 4.57
CA ALA A 100 -8.11 2.52 4.50
C ALA A 100 -6.69 2.33 3.92
N GLY A 101 -5.98 1.29 4.35
CA GLY A 101 -4.68 0.94 3.79
C GLY A 101 -4.73 0.61 2.29
N ILE A 102 -5.73 -0.17 1.86
CA ILE A 102 -5.96 -0.50 0.44
C ILE A 102 -6.32 0.74 -0.37
N SER A 103 -7.15 1.63 0.16
CA SER A 103 -7.54 2.88 -0.52
C SER A 103 -6.33 3.76 -0.79
N VAL A 104 -5.47 3.97 0.22
CA VAL A 104 -4.22 4.73 0.05
C VAL A 104 -3.30 4.07 -0.96
N ALA A 105 -3.14 2.75 -0.90
CA ALA A 105 -2.35 2.02 -1.88
C ALA A 105 -2.91 2.18 -3.30
N SER A 106 -4.24 2.14 -3.46
CA SER A 106 -4.91 2.30 -4.74
C SER A 106 -4.68 3.68 -5.35
N GLU A 107 -4.65 4.73 -4.52
CA GLU A 107 -4.31 6.08 -4.96
C GLU A 107 -2.86 6.18 -5.44
N GLU A 108 -1.91 5.67 -4.65
CA GLU A 108 -0.47 5.75 -4.96
C GLU A 108 -0.07 4.91 -6.19
N PHE A 109 -0.69 3.74 -6.34
CA PHE A 109 -0.28 2.77 -7.36
C PHE A 109 -1.06 2.84 -8.68
N SER A 110 -1.92 3.86 -8.86
CA SER A 110 -2.69 4.07 -10.09
C SER A 110 -2.12 5.18 -10.98
N TYR A 111 -2.74 6.36 -10.93
CA TYR A 111 -2.36 7.51 -11.75
C TYR A 111 -0.95 8.04 -11.49
N PRO A 112 -0.40 8.07 -10.26
CA PRO A 112 0.98 8.50 -10.04
C PRO A 112 2.00 7.65 -10.80
N VAL A 113 1.76 6.33 -10.89
CA VAL A 113 2.60 5.39 -11.66
C VAL A 113 2.50 5.68 -13.14
N VAL A 114 1.29 5.85 -13.68
CA VAL A 114 1.10 6.23 -15.10
C VAL A 114 1.72 7.59 -15.40
N ALA A 115 1.61 8.56 -14.49
CA ALA A 115 2.25 9.86 -14.62
C ALA A 115 3.77 9.72 -14.70
N GLY A 116 4.36 8.83 -13.89
CA GLY A 116 5.80 8.54 -13.90
C GLY A 116 6.32 7.96 -15.20
N PHE A 117 5.48 7.22 -15.94
CA PHE A 117 5.82 6.68 -17.25
C PHE A 117 5.44 7.58 -18.42
N LYS A 118 4.25 8.18 -18.42
CA LYS A 118 3.65 8.78 -19.61
C LYS A 118 3.62 10.31 -19.59
N TRP A 119 3.05 10.91 -18.56
CA TRP A 119 2.76 12.35 -18.55
C TRP A 119 3.93 13.19 -18.06
N ARG A 120 4.49 12.85 -16.91
CA ARG A 120 5.64 13.54 -16.29
C ARG A 120 6.97 12.87 -16.62
N ARG A 121 6.94 11.57 -16.95
CA ARG A 121 8.11 10.76 -17.39
C ARG A 121 9.29 10.77 -16.41
N TYR A 122 9.08 11.06 -15.12
CA TYR A 122 10.17 11.15 -14.14
C TYR A 122 10.86 9.79 -13.88
N PHE A 123 10.22 8.65 -14.17
CA PHE A 123 10.90 7.34 -14.10
C PHE A 123 12.00 7.20 -15.15
N TYR A 124 11.87 7.82 -16.33
CA TYR A 124 12.94 7.84 -17.33
C TYR A 124 14.11 8.70 -16.86
N GLY A 125 13.83 9.81 -16.17
CA GLY A 125 14.86 10.62 -15.51
C GLY A 125 15.62 9.83 -14.44
N PHE A 126 14.93 9.02 -13.63
CA PHE A 126 15.60 8.12 -12.69
C PHE A 126 16.43 7.06 -13.40
N ASN A 127 15.91 6.46 -14.47
CA ASN A 127 16.62 5.42 -15.22
C ASN A 127 17.84 5.95 -16.01
N ALA A 128 17.89 7.26 -16.28
CA ALA A 128 19.07 7.91 -16.87
C ALA A 128 20.23 8.07 -15.87
N SER A 129 19.97 7.87 -14.57
CA SER A 129 20.99 7.83 -13.53
C SER A 129 21.44 6.38 -13.24
N PRO A 130 22.45 6.13 -12.38
CA PRO A 130 22.92 4.78 -12.05
C PRO A 130 21.95 3.91 -11.22
N LEU A 131 20.63 4.10 -11.37
CA LEU A 131 19.57 3.36 -10.71
C LEU A 131 19.06 2.23 -11.62
N SER A 132 18.78 1.07 -11.04
CA SER A 132 18.09 0.00 -11.78
C SER A 132 16.57 0.20 -11.80
N SER A 133 15.88 -0.27 -12.85
CA SER A 133 14.41 -0.25 -12.93
C SER A 133 13.73 -0.91 -11.74
N ARG A 134 14.35 -1.97 -11.18
CA ARG A 134 13.85 -2.66 -9.98
C ARG A 134 13.97 -1.80 -8.73
N GLN A 135 15.04 -1.02 -8.59
CA GLN A 135 15.18 -0.05 -7.51
C GLN A 135 14.14 1.07 -7.62
N ILE A 136 13.83 1.52 -8.84
CA ILE A 136 12.76 2.49 -9.07
C ILE A 136 11.42 1.91 -8.60
N ALA A 137 11.06 0.70 -9.05
CA ALA A 137 9.83 0.03 -8.61
C ALA A 137 9.77 -0.15 -7.08
N ALA A 138 10.86 -0.65 -6.46
CA ALA A 138 10.93 -0.81 -5.01
C ALA A 138 10.81 0.52 -4.26
N GLY A 139 11.41 1.59 -4.79
CA GLY A 139 11.34 2.92 -4.21
C GLY A 139 9.92 3.51 -4.21
N VAL A 140 9.16 3.25 -5.28
CA VAL A 140 7.73 3.61 -5.36
C VAL A 140 6.92 2.84 -4.32
N VAL A 141 7.14 1.52 -4.19
CA VAL A 141 6.47 0.69 -3.18
C VAL A 141 6.75 1.17 -1.77
N LEU A 142 8.01 1.45 -1.44
CA LEU A 142 8.41 1.95 -0.13
C LEU A 142 7.87 3.37 0.14
N GLY A 143 7.84 4.23 -0.89
CA GLY A 143 7.27 5.57 -0.80
C GLY A 143 5.77 5.55 -0.48
N ALA A 144 5.01 4.73 -1.22
CA ALA A 144 3.60 4.50 -0.94
C ALA A 144 3.40 3.85 0.44
N GLY A 145 4.24 2.88 0.80
CA GLY A 145 4.23 2.22 2.11
C GLY A 145 4.30 3.20 3.28
N ALA A 146 5.14 4.24 3.19
CA ALA A 146 5.22 5.29 4.21
C ALA A 146 3.87 6.02 4.41
N ARG A 147 3.15 6.31 3.32
CA ARG A 147 1.82 6.93 3.38
C ARG A 147 0.78 5.96 3.96
N ILE A 148 0.84 4.69 3.59
CA ILE A 148 -0.06 3.65 4.13
C ILE A 148 0.15 3.50 5.64
N VAL A 149 1.39 3.51 6.12
CA VAL A 149 1.70 3.48 7.57
C VAL A 149 1.01 4.64 8.30
N LEU A 150 1.15 5.87 7.78
CA LEU A 150 0.53 7.05 8.41
C LEU A 150 -0.99 6.96 8.44
N ALA A 151 -1.62 6.50 7.36
CA ALA A 151 -3.06 6.34 7.30
C ALA A 151 -3.56 5.22 8.23
N ALA A 152 -2.91 4.06 8.22
CA ALA A 152 -3.24 2.94 9.10
C ALA A 152 -3.05 3.29 10.57
N ALA A 153 -1.98 4.01 10.92
CA ALA A 153 -1.73 4.48 12.28
C ALA A 153 -2.75 5.54 12.74
N GLY A 154 -3.08 6.51 11.87
CA GLY A 154 -4.10 7.52 12.16
C GLY A 154 -5.48 6.90 12.33
N TYR A 155 -5.84 5.92 11.50
CA TYR A 155 -7.09 5.20 11.62
C TYR A 155 -7.12 4.31 12.86
N TYR A 156 -6.02 3.59 13.17
CA TYR A 156 -5.88 2.83 14.41
C TYR A 156 -6.11 3.70 15.65
N LEU A 157 -5.44 4.85 15.71
CA LEU A 157 -5.60 5.82 16.80
C LEU A 157 -7.08 6.24 16.94
N PHE A 158 -7.75 6.49 15.83
CA PHE A 158 -9.17 6.85 15.83
C PHE A 158 -10.05 5.73 16.40
N ILE A 159 -9.94 4.50 15.90
CA ILE A 159 -10.77 3.39 16.38
C ILE A 159 -10.46 3.00 17.83
N TRP A 160 -9.21 3.17 18.26
CA TRP A 160 -8.80 2.95 19.64
C TRP A 160 -9.44 3.97 20.59
N ILE A 161 -9.41 5.27 20.24
CA ILE A 161 -10.06 6.34 21.03
C ILE A 161 -11.57 6.12 21.14
N PHE A 162 -12.21 5.61 20.08
CA PHE A 162 -13.64 5.33 20.06
C PHE A 162 -14.02 3.98 20.71
N GLY A 163 -13.08 3.29 21.35
CA GLY A 163 -13.33 2.07 22.11
C GLY A 163 -13.62 0.83 21.24
N ALA A 164 -13.24 0.86 19.96
CA ALA A 164 -13.45 -0.25 19.02
C ALA A 164 -12.30 -1.28 19.01
N VAL A 165 -11.32 -1.14 19.92
CA VAL A 165 -10.17 -2.04 20.10
C VAL A 165 -10.14 -2.53 21.55
N PRO A 166 -10.88 -3.61 21.89
CA PRO A 166 -10.91 -4.20 23.22
C PRO A 166 -9.57 -4.72 23.74
N ASP A 167 -8.66 -5.15 22.86
CA ASP A 167 -7.31 -5.57 23.20
C ASP A 167 -6.25 -4.65 22.56
N PRO A 168 -5.90 -3.53 23.21
CA PRO A 168 -4.86 -2.63 22.72
C PRO A 168 -3.45 -3.22 22.76
N SER A 169 -3.22 -4.28 23.54
CA SER A 169 -1.88 -4.85 23.74
C SER A 169 -1.35 -5.50 22.45
N THR A 170 -2.24 -6.14 21.70
CA THR A 170 -2.01 -6.71 20.37
C THR A 170 -2.56 -5.83 19.25
N GLY A 171 -3.56 -4.98 19.54
CA GLY A 171 -4.28 -4.19 18.55
C GLY A 171 -3.39 -3.33 17.66
N TRP A 172 -2.33 -2.71 18.20
CA TRP A 172 -1.45 -1.83 17.42
C TRP A 172 -0.73 -2.55 16.25
N ILE A 173 -0.58 -3.87 16.31
CA ILE A 173 -0.02 -4.69 15.24
C ILE A 173 -0.92 -4.65 13.99
N SER A 174 -2.22 -4.34 14.14
CA SER A 174 -3.14 -4.16 13.02
C SER A 174 -2.70 -3.05 12.06
N ILE A 175 -1.86 -2.10 12.50
CA ILE A 175 -1.23 -1.11 11.62
C ILE A 175 -0.37 -1.81 10.57
N LEU A 176 0.45 -2.78 10.98
CA LEU A 176 1.31 -3.55 10.08
C LEU A 176 0.49 -4.43 9.13
N VAL A 177 -0.61 -5.00 9.62
CA VAL A 177 -1.56 -5.74 8.78
C VAL A 177 -2.23 -4.83 7.78
N GLY A 178 -2.60 -3.60 8.15
CA GLY A 178 -3.15 -2.58 7.25
C GLY A 178 -2.15 -2.17 6.15
N VAL A 179 -0.87 -2.07 6.50
CA VAL A 179 0.20 -1.87 5.52
C VAL A 179 0.29 -3.06 4.57
N LEU A 180 0.31 -4.28 5.12
CA LEU A 180 0.39 -5.48 4.32
C LEU A 180 -0.84 -5.66 3.41
N ALA A 181 -2.04 -5.33 3.88
CA ALA A 181 -3.28 -5.29 3.09
C ALA A 181 -3.16 -4.31 1.92
N GLY A 182 -2.69 -3.09 2.21
CA GLY A 182 -2.43 -2.06 1.21
C GLY A 182 -1.45 -2.53 0.16
N LEU A 183 -0.34 -3.16 0.55
CA LEU A 183 0.65 -3.69 -0.38
C LEU A 183 0.15 -4.91 -1.17
N ALA A 184 -0.60 -5.81 -0.53
CA ALA A 184 -1.11 -7.03 -1.15
C ALA A 184 -2.11 -6.74 -2.28
N PHE A 185 -2.93 -5.71 -2.15
CA PHE A 185 -3.77 -5.21 -3.25
C PHE A 185 -3.01 -4.25 -4.17
N GLY A 186 -2.25 -3.34 -3.57
CA GLY A 186 -1.64 -2.19 -4.23
C GLY A 186 -0.51 -2.53 -5.18
N ILE A 187 0.36 -3.48 -4.84
CA ILE A 187 1.49 -3.85 -5.72
C ILE A 187 1.01 -4.58 -6.99
N PRO A 188 0.06 -5.53 -6.95
CA PRO A 188 -0.58 -6.03 -8.17
C PRO A 188 -1.20 -4.91 -9.00
N TYR A 189 -1.85 -3.96 -8.34
CA TYR A 189 -2.46 -2.82 -9.01
C TYR A 189 -1.40 -1.88 -9.65
N MET A 190 -0.25 -1.70 -9.00
CA MET A 190 0.93 -1.00 -9.54
C MET A 190 1.47 -1.70 -10.79
N ALA A 191 1.58 -3.04 -10.74
CA ALA A 191 2.03 -3.84 -11.87
C ALA A 191 1.09 -3.65 -13.08
N TYR A 192 -0.22 -3.65 -12.82
CA TYR A 192 -1.23 -3.36 -13.83
C TYR A 192 -1.11 -1.93 -14.36
N ALA A 193 -1.03 -0.91 -13.49
CA ALA A 193 -0.84 0.48 -13.88
C ALA A 193 0.42 0.69 -14.74
N ALA A 194 1.51 0.05 -14.35
CA ALA A 194 2.77 0.07 -15.08
C ALA A 194 2.72 -0.65 -16.43
N SER A 195 1.68 -1.43 -16.72
CA SER A 195 1.44 -2.04 -18.04
C SER A 195 0.58 -1.17 -18.97
N ILE A 196 -0.13 -0.16 -18.44
CA ILE A 196 -1.07 0.66 -19.21
C ILE A 196 -0.33 1.71 -20.04
N GLU A 197 -0.39 1.61 -21.38
CA GLU A 197 0.18 2.62 -22.29
C GLU A 197 -0.85 3.68 -22.71
N GLU A 198 -2.13 3.31 -22.75
CA GLU A 198 -3.25 4.19 -23.11
C GLU A 198 -4.28 4.22 -21.99
N ASP A 199 -4.62 5.42 -21.51
CA ASP A 199 -5.66 5.59 -20.50
C ASP A 199 -7.03 5.61 -21.17
N LYS A 200 -7.83 4.59 -20.87
CA LYS A 200 -9.20 4.36 -21.36
C LYS A 200 -10.19 4.19 -20.20
N GLY A 201 -9.82 4.64 -19.00
CA GLY A 201 -10.65 4.47 -17.79
C GLY A 201 -10.50 3.11 -17.09
N GLN A 202 -9.39 2.40 -17.32
CA GLN A 202 -9.14 1.08 -16.72
C GLN A 202 -9.18 1.10 -15.19
N PHE A 203 -8.70 2.18 -14.56
CA PHE A 203 -8.71 2.32 -13.11
C PHE A 203 -10.12 2.41 -12.53
N ALA A 204 -11.05 3.06 -13.23
CA ALA A 204 -12.45 3.09 -12.83
C ALA A 204 -13.08 1.69 -12.90
N LEU A 205 -12.69 0.87 -13.89
CA LEU A 205 -13.14 -0.53 -13.98
C LEU A 205 -12.59 -1.37 -12.82
N VAL A 206 -11.31 -1.22 -12.46
CA VAL A 206 -10.75 -1.92 -11.30
C VAL A 206 -11.49 -1.51 -10.02
N GLN A 207 -11.75 -0.22 -9.82
CA GLN A 207 -12.48 0.21 -8.64
C GLN A 207 -13.91 -0.35 -8.56
N ARG A 208 -14.63 -0.39 -9.69
CA ARG A 208 -16.04 -0.84 -9.73
C ARG A 208 -16.20 -2.35 -9.73
N PHE A 209 -15.31 -3.08 -10.40
CA PHE A 209 -15.47 -4.52 -10.61
C PHE A 209 -14.51 -5.38 -9.79
N VAL A 210 -13.49 -4.79 -9.15
CA VAL A 210 -12.56 -5.50 -8.27
C VAL A 210 -12.68 -4.98 -6.86
N PHE A 211 -12.41 -3.70 -6.61
CA PHE A 211 -12.41 -3.16 -5.25
C PHE A 211 -13.79 -3.16 -4.62
N MET A 212 -14.83 -2.70 -5.32
CA MET A 212 -16.18 -2.63 -4.75
C MET A 212 -16.76 -4.01 -4.38
N PRO A 213 -16.72 -5.04 -5.25
CA PRO A 213 -17.14 -6.39 -4.85
C PRO A 213 -16.29 -6.95 -3.71
N MET A 214 -14.97 -6.74 -3.76
CA MET A 214 -14.07 -7.13 -2.67
C MET A 214 -14.51 -6.48 -1.35
N PHE A 215 -14.73 -5.16 -1.32
CA PHE A 215 -15.14 -4.43 -0.13
C PHE A 215 -16.48 -4.92 0.44
N LEU A 216 -17.46 -5.21 -0.42
CA LEU A 216 -18.79 -5.66 0.00
C LEU A 216 -18.81 -7.12 0.48
N PHE A 217 -18.06 -8.01 -0.18
CA PHE A 217 -18.16 -9.45 0.01
C PHE A 217 -16.98 -10.09 0.75
N SER A 218 -16.02 -9.30 1.25
CA SER A 218 -14.89 -9.80 2.07
C SER A 218 -15.19 -9.89 3.57
N GLY A 219 -16.47 -9.94 3.94
CA GLY A 219 -16.87 -10.01 5.34
C GLY A 219 -16.63 -8.71 6.13
N THR A 220 -16.61 -7.55 5.45
CA THR A 220 -16.36 -6.23 6.06
C THR A 220 -17.47 -5.81 7.03
N PHE A 221 -18.73 -6.01 6.65
CA PHE A 221 -19.91 -5.56 7.40
C PHE A 221 -20.61 -6.67 8.18
N TYR A 222 -20.52 -7.90 7.69
CA TYR A 222 -21.07 -9.11 8.29
C TYR A 222 -20.07 -10.26 8.12
N PRO A 223 -20.12 -11.31 8.94
CA PRO A 223 -19.23 -12.46 8.80
C PRO A 223 -19.32 -13.08 7.41
N LEU A 224 -18.20 -13.50 6.82
CA LEU A 224 -18.20 -14.09 5.46
C LEU A 224 -19.15 -15.30 5.35
N MET A 225 -19.23 -16.10 6.41
CA MET A 225 -20.08 -17.30 6.47
C MET A 225 -21.58 -17.01 6.44
N SER A 226 -22.02 -15.77 6.69
CA SER A 226 -23.43 -15.39 6.58
C SER A 226 -23.86 -15.15 5.14
N LEU A 227 -22.92 -15.02 4.20
CA LEU A 227 -23.23 -14.88 2.78
C LEU A 227 -23.57 -16.24 2.14
N PRO A 228 -24.42 -16.28 1.11
CA PRO A 228 -24.59 -17.47 0.28
C PRO A 228 -23.26 -18.02 -0.22
N LEU A 229 -23.11 -19.34 -0.28
CA LEU A 229 -21.85 -20.00 -0.63
C LEU A 229 -21.24 -19.51 -1.97
N TRP A 230 -22.10 -19.16 -2.93
CA TRP A 230 -21.68 -18.64 -4.24
C TRP A 230 -21.10 -17.21 -4.20
N LEU A 231 -21.20 -16.48 -3.09
CA LEU A 231 -20.55 -15.19 -2.86
C LEU A 231 -19.28 -15.31 -2.02
N GLN A 232 -19.15 -16.37 -1.21
CA GLN A 232 -18.05 -16.51 -0.25
C GLN A 232 -16.68 -16.60 -0.94
N TRP A 233 -16.61 -17.15 -2.16
CA TRP A 233 -15.36 -17.25 -2.90
C TRP A 233 -14.72 -15.88 -3.19
N ILE A 234 -15.52 -14.82 -3.34
CA ILE A 234 -15.00 -13.44 -3.51
C ILE A 234 -14.20 -13.03 -2.28
N GLY A 235 -14.70 -13.37 -1.09
CA GLY A 235 -13.99 -13.18 0.17
C GLY A 235 -12.72 -14.03 0.25
N TRP A 236 -12.80 -15.32 -0.08
CA TRP A 236 -11.63 -16.21 0.04
C TRP A 236 -10.45 -15.86 -0.87
N ILE A 237 -10.68 -15.24 -2.03
CA ILE A 237 -9.59 -14.77 -2.90
C ILE A 237 -9.14 -13.34 -2.56
N SER A 238 -9.86 -12.66 -1.69
CA SER A 238 -9.67 -11.25 -1.43
C SER A 238 -8.57 -11.01 -0.40
N PRO A 239 -7.55 -10.18 -0.69
CA PRO A 239 -6.59 -9.76 0.33
C PRO A 239 -7.27 -9.00 1.49
N LEU A 240 -8.41 -8.35 1.24
CA LEU A 240 -9.14 -7.64 2.29
C LEU A 240 -9.72 -8.61 3.32
N TRP A 241 -10.25 -9.76 2.92
CA TRP A 241 -10.77 -10.75 3.87
C TRP A 241 -9.64 -11.26 4.76
N HIS A 242 -8.51 -11.67 4.16
CA HIS A 242 -7.39 -12.20 4.93
C HIS A 242 -6.82 -11.16 5.92
N ALA A 243 -6.70 -9.90 5.50
CA ALA A 243 -6.24 -8.85 6.38
C ALA A 243 -7.27 -8.50 7.48
N THR A 244 -8.56 -8.62 7.17
CA THR A 244 -9.64 -8.32 8.12
C THR A 244 -9.67 -9.33 9.25
N GLU A 245 -9.62 -10.63 8.96
CA GLU A 245 -9.59 -11.67 10.00
C GLU A 245 -8.36 -11.53 10.91
N LEU A 246 -7.17 -11.29 10.33
CA LEU A 246 -5.97 -10.97 11.11
C LEU A 246 -6.15 -9.71 11.98
N GLY A 247 -6.81 -8.69 11.43
CA GLY A 247 -7.15 -7.48 12.16
C GLY A 247 -8.02 -7.77 13.38
N ARG A 248 -9.08 -8.55 13.20
CA ARG A 248 -10.02 -8.94 14.27
C ARG A 248 -9.36 -9.76 15.37
N MET A 249 -8.53 -10.73 14.98
CA MET A 249 -7.70 -11.50 15.92
C MET A 249 -6.83 -10.57 16.77
N LEU A 250 -6.20 -9.57 16.16
CA LEU A 250 -5.31 -8.63 16.85
C LEU A 250 -6.04 -7.58 17.70
N THR A 251 -7.21 -7.11 17.27
CA THR A 251 -7.90 -5.99 17.94
C THR A 251 -8.84 -6.41 19.07
N TYR A 252 -9.47 -7.58 18.96
CA TYR A 252 -10.43 -8.05 19.96
C TYR A 252 -10.30 -9.54 20.31
N GLY A 253 -9.32 -10.25 19.75
CA GLY A 253 -9.04 -11.63 20.11
C GLY A 253 -9.97 -12.65 19.45
N GLN A 254 -10.49 -12.39 18.24
CA GLN A 254 -11.25 -13.38 17.48
C GLN A 254 -10.47 -14.70 17.42
N SER A 255 -11.09 -15.79 17.86
CA SER A 255 -10.47 -17.11 17.83
C SER A 255 -10.49 -17.68 16.43
N GLU A 256 -9.32 -18.06 15.90
CA GLU A 256 -9.20 -18.84 14.68
C GLU A 256 -8.14 -19.93 14.82
N PRO A 257 -8.23 -21.03 14.06
CA PRO A 257 -7.18 -22.04 14.03
C PRO A 257 -5.86 -21.44 13.56
N PHE A 258 -4.77 -21.72 14.27
CA PHE A 258 -3.44 -21.17 13.95
C PHE A 258 -3.00 -21.39 12.48
N TRP A 259 -3.38 -22.52 11.87
CA TRP A 259 -3.06 -22.78 10.46
C TRP A 259 -3.70 -21.76 9.53
N LEU A 260 -4.89 -21.24 9.87
CA LEU A 260 -5.62 -20.26 9.07
C LEU A 260 -4.97 -18.88 9.18
N THR A 261 -4.55 -18.48 10.39
CA THR A 261 -3.71 -17.29 10.61
C THR A 261 -2.46 -17.32 9.74
N VAL A 262 -1.77 -18.47 9.67
CA VAL A 262 -0.60 -18.65 8.80
C VAL A 262 -0.98 -18.49 7.33
N VAL A 263 -2.11 -19.06 6.88
CA VAL A 263 -2.62 -18.90 5.51
C VAL A 263 -2.87 -17.42 5.20
N HIS A 264 -3.51 -16.66 6.09
CA HIS A 264 -3.75 -15.24 5.90
C HIS A 264 -2.45 -14.45 5.68
N VAL A 265 -1.45 -14.66 6.54
CA VAL A 265 -0.15 -13.97 6.44
C VAL A 265 0.59 -14.38 5.16
N VAL A 266 0.68 -15.69 4.89
CA VAL A 266 1.38 -16.20 3.70
C VAL A 266 0.72 -15.71 2.43
N TYR A 267 -0.63 -15.71 2.37
CA TYR A 267 -1.37 -15.24 1.20
C TYR A 267 -1.06 -13.78 0.87
N LEU A 268 -1.12 -12.90 1.88
CA LEU A 268 -0.82 -11.47 1.69
C LEU A 268 0.64 -11.22 1.32
N LEU A 269 1.57 -11.98 1.90
CA LEU A 269 3.00 -11.91 1.56
C LEU A 269 3.27 -12.39 0.13
N VAL A 270 2.65 -13.50 -0.29
CA VAL A 270 2.77 -14.03 -1.65
C VAL A 270 2.25 -13.02 -2.67
N LEU A 271 1.09 -12.41 -2.42
CA LEU A 271 0.58 -11.35 -3.28
C LEU A 271 1.53 -10.15 -3.35
N SER A 272 2.01 -9.67 -2.20
CA SER A 272 2.89 -8.49 -2.13
C SER A 272 4.24 -8.73 -2.80
N VAL A 273 4.94 -9.80 -2.42
CA VAL A 273 6.29 -10.13 -2.90
C VAL A 273 6.25 -10.63 -4.34
N GLY A 274 5.29 -11.50 -4.67
CA GLY A 274 5.10 -12.02 -6.02
C GLY A 274 4.80 -10.89 -7.01
N ALA A 275 3.88 -9.99 -6.66
CA ALA A 275 3.59 -8.84 -7.49
C ALA A 275 4.74 -7.83 -7.54
N ALA A 276 5.54 -7.68 -6.48
CA ALA A 276 6.72 -6.79 -6.51
C ALA A 276 7.76 -7.28 -7.53
N ILE A 277 7.97 -8.60 -7.61
CA ILE A 277 8.86 -9.21 -8.61
C ILE A 277 8.31 -8.98 -10.02
N ILE A 278 7.01 -9.18 -10.23
CA ILE A 278 6.35 -8.96 -11.53
C ILE A 278 6.43 -7.47 -11.92
N ALA A 279 6.11 -6.56 -11.00
CA ALA A 279 6.18 -5.12 -11.23
C ALA A 279 7.60 -4.69 -11.59
N GLY A 280 8.62 -5.20 -10.90
CA GLY A 280 10.02 -4.94 -11.23
C GLY A 280 10.37 -5.32 -12.68
N ARG A 281 9.87 -6.46 -13.17
CA ARG A 281 10.05 -6.88 -14.57
C ARG A 281 9.28 -6.01 -15.56
N ILE A 282 8.07 -5.56 -15.21
CA ILE A 282 7.28 -4.66 -16.05
C ILE A 282 7.97 -3.29 -16.15
N PHE A 283 8.47 -2.75 -15.04
CA PHE A 283 9.25 -1.50 -15.02
C PHE A 283 10.52 -1.63 -15.88
N GLU A 284 11.24 -2.75 -15.77
CA GLU A 284 12.42 -3.06 -16.59
C GLU A 284 12.09 -3.05 -18.09
N ARG A 285 11.04 -3.78 -18.50
CA ARG A 285 10.61 -3.81 -19.91
C ARG A 285 10.13 -2.46 -20.41
N ARG A 286 9.41 -1.69 -19.58
CA ARG A 286 8.81 -0.43 -19.99
C ARG A 286 9.83 0.71 -20.08
N LEU A 287 10.85 0.73 -19.22
CA LEU A 287 11.91 1.73 -19.24
C LEU A 287 13.01 1.44 -20.27
N ALA A 288 13.03 0.24 -20.84
CA ALA A 288 13.94 -0.14 -21.92
C ALA A 288 13.44 0.27 -23.32
N LYS A 289 12.20 0.78 -23.43
CA LYS A 289 11.63 1.36 -24.65
C LYS A 289 12.02 2.83 -24.78
#